data_AF-A0A951WPA9-F1
#
_entry.id   AF-A0A951WPA9-F1
#
_cell.length_a   1.000
_cell.length_b   1.000
_cell.length_c   1.000
_cell.angle_alpha   90.00
_cell.angle_beta   90.00
_cell.angle_gamma   90.00
#
_symmetry.space_group_name_H-M   'P 1'
#
loop_
_entity.id
_entity.type
_entity.pdbx_description
1 polymer ?
#
loop_
_entity_poly.entity_id
_entity_poly.type
_entity_poly.pdbx_seq_one_letter_code
_entity_poly.pdbx_strand_id
1 'polypeptide(L)'
;MHEKLTKQFRFELGHHVMAELSQCANVEILSQSVLLLRAMTTAAEEAGLTVVHCQHYQFEPVGGSAVLLLSESHFSAHTWPEQATVAIDVFTCSDPTKAMNCVRVFSEILKAQSVQLQQIPRGIYG
;
A
#
# COMPACT_ATOMS: atom_id res chain seq x y z
N MET A 1 -27.45 36.44 -13.87
CA MET A 1 -26.08 36.04 -14.29
C MET A 1 -25.84 34.65 -13.71
N HIS A 2 -26.21 33.61 -14.45
CA HIS A 2 -26.10 32.21 -14.02
C HIS A 2 -24.73 31.68 -14.44
N GLU A 3 -23.87 31.48 -13.45
CA GLU A 3 -22.61 30.78 -13.62
C GLU A 3 -22.92 29.27 -13.72
N LYS A 4 -23.03 28.79 -14.96
CA LYS A 4 -23.11 27.34 -15.22
C LYS A 4 -21.75 26.75 -14.89
N LEU A 5 -21.62 26.15 -13.72
CA LEU A 5 -20.54 25.24 -13.36
C LEU A 5 -20.55 24.06 -14.34
N THR A 6 -19.74 24.14 -15.39
CA THR A 6 -19.38 22.98 -16.20
C THR A 6 -18.60 22.02 -15.31
N LYS A 7 -19.26 20.97 -14.81
CA LYS A 7 -18.56 19.79 -14.26
C LYS A 7 -17.71 19.21 -15.39
N GLN A 8 -16.41 19.50 -15.35
CA GLN A 8 -15.44 18.83 -16.20
C GLN A 8 -15.36 17.38 -15.70
N PHE A 9 -15.81 16.44 -16.53
CA PHE A 9 -15.72 15.02 -16.23
C PHE A 9 -14.23 14.64 -16.24
N ARG A 10 -13.68 14.32 -15.06
CA ARG A 10 -12.34 13.74 -14.93
C ARG A 10 -12.50 12.24 -14.79
N PHE A 11 -11.79 11.50 -15.62
CA PHE A 11 -11.70 10.05 -15.56
C PHE A 11 -10.34 9.66 -14.98
N GLU A 12 -10.31 8.57 -14.21
CA GLU A 12 -9.14 8.06 -13.51
C GLU A 12 -8.88 6.62 -13.96
N LEU A 13 -7.64 6.30 -14.34
CA LEU A 13 -7.22 4.95 -14.77
C LEU A 13 -6.68 4.11 -13.62
N GLY A 14 -6.55 4.70 -12.43
CA GLY A 14 -6.18 3.96 -11.24
C GLY A 14 -5.98 4.84 -10.01
N HIS A 15 -5.80 4.19 -8.88
CA HIS A 15 -5.84 4.79 -7.56
C HIS A 15 -4.61 4.34 -6.79
N HIS A 16 -3.74 5.30 -6.48
CA HIS A 16 -2.50 5.05 -5.76
C HIS A 16 -2.65 5.56 -4.33
N VAL A 17 -2.59 4.65 -3.37
CA VAL A 17 -2.61 4.97 -1.93
C VAL A 17 -1.20 4.79 -1.40
N MET A 18 -0.59 5.88 -0.94
CA MET A 18 0.67 5.86 -0.20
C MET A 18 0.34 5.99 1.28
N ALA A 19 0.93 5.17 2.13
CA ALA A 19 0.67 5.22 3.57
C ALA A 19 1.94 5.03 4.40
N GLU A 20 2.00 5.81 5.48
CA GLU A 20 3.02 5.73 6.52
C GLU A 20 2.36 5.14 7.78
N LEU A 21 2.78 3.93 8.16
CA LEU A 21 2.27 3.24 9.34
C LEU A 21 3.31 3.33 10.44
N SER A 22 2.93 3.89 11.59
CA SER A 22 3.81 4.13 12.72
C SER A 22 3.35 3.39 13.98
N GLN A 23 4.29 3.20 14.92
CA GLN A 23 4.05 2.49 16.19
C GLN A 23 3.55 1.07 15.96
N CYS A 24 4.11 0.39 14.96
CA CYS A 24 3.77 -0.99 14.62
C CYS A 24 4.32 -1.94 15.69
N ALA A 25 3.44 -2.69 16.37
CA ALA A 25 3.86 -3.57 17.46
C ALA A 25 4.54 -4.86 16.99
N ASN A 26 4.32 -5.29 15.75
CA ASN A 26 4.90 -6.52 15.20
C ASN A 26 6.31 -6.28 14.61
N VAL A 27 7.28 -6.05 15.49
CA VAL A 27 8.68 -5.72 15.13
C VAL A 27 9.36 -6.82 14.31
N GLU A 28 9.00 -8.09 14.50
CA GLU A 28 9.55 -9.21 13.71
C GLU A 28 9.23 -9.08 12.21
N ILE A 29 8.00 -8.66 11.87
CA ILE A 29 7.57 -8.46 10.49
C ILE A 29 8.35 -7.29 9.87
N LEU A 30 8.57 -6.22 10.63
CA LEU A 30 9.39 -5.10 10.17
C LEU A 30 10.86 -5.53 9.96
N SER A 31 11.35 -6.43 10.79
CA SER A 31 12.77 -6.77 10.83
C SER A 31 13.20 -7.77 9.75
N GLN A 32 12.27 -8.64 9.32
CA GLN A 32 12.56 -9.75 8.42
C GLN A 32 11.77 -9.62 7.12
N SER A 33 12.47 -9.36 6.01
CA SER A 33 11.88 -9.16 4.69
C SER A 33 11.00 -10.33 4.21
N VAL A 34 11.30 -11.57 4.62
CA VAL A 34 10.45 -12.74 4.31
C VAL A 34 9.11 -12.70 5.05
N LEU A 35 9.09 -12.22 6.29
CA LEU A 35 7.86 -12.04 7.07
C LEU A 35 7.06 -10.85 6.55
N LEU A 36 7.74 -9.76 6.18
CA LEU A 36 7.15 -8.62 5.49
C LEU A 36 6.44 -9.06 4.21
N LEU A 37 7.11 -9.82 3.35
CA LEU A 37 6.54 -10.30 2.09
C LEU A 37 5.29 -11.16 2.31
N ARG A 38 5.31 -12.03 3.33
CA ARG A 38 4.14 -12.86 3.71
C ARG A 38 2.98 -11.99 4.17
N ALA A 39 3.23 -11.03 5.06
CA ALA A 39 2.21 -10.10 5.54
C ALA A 39 1.60 -9.27 4.41
N MET A 40 2.42 -8.79 3.47
CA MET A 40 1.95 -8.08 2.29
C MET A 40 1.08 -8.97 1.39
N THR A 41 1.48 -10.23 1.20
CA THR A 41 0.73 -11.18 0.35
C THR A 41 -0.64 -11.46 0.95
N THR A 42 -0.71 -11.72 2.26
CA THR A 42 -1.99 -11.88 2.98
C THR A 42 -2.87 -10.65 2.86
N ALA A 43 -2.33 -9.45 3.07
CA ALA A 43 -3.10 -8.21 2.94
C ALA A 43 -3.65 -7.99 1.51
N ALA A 44 -2.85 -8.32 0.50
CA ALA A 44 -3.28 -8.22 -0.90
C ALA A 44 -4.42 -9.21 -1.20
N GLU A 45 -4.27 -10.47 -0.80
CA GLU A 45 -5.28 -11.51 -1.03
C GLU A 45 -6.60 -11.21 -0.31
N GLU A 46 -6.56 -10.78 0.96
CA GLU A 46 -7.74 -10.38 1.72
C GLU A 46 -8.42 -9.12 1.15
N ALA A 47 -7.66 -8.25 0.47
CA ALA A 47 -8.18 -7.10 -0.25
C ALA A 47 -8.74 -7.45 -1.64
N GLY A 48 -8.71 -8.71 -2.06
CA GLY A 48 -9.17 -9.14 -3.38
C GLY A 48 -8.25 -8.69 -4.52
N LEU A 49 -6.96 -8.50 -4.22
CA LEU A 49 -5.90 -8.24 -5.19
C LEU A 49 -5.23 -9.56 -5.58
N THR A 50 -4.88 -9.69 -6.86
CA THR A 50 -4.21 -10.89 -7.38
C THR A 50 -2.72 -10.63 -7.51
N VAL A 51 -1.90 -11.40 -6.79
CA VAL A 51 -0.44 -11.34 -6.86
C VAL A 51 0.06 -12.17 -8.05
N VAL A 52 0.83 -11.53 -8.93
CA VAL A 52 1.43 -12.15 -10.12
C VAL A 52 2.87 -12.57 -9.86
N HIS A 53 3.62 -11.71 -9.17
CA HIS A 53 5.01 -11.95 -8.82
C HIS A 53 5.35 -11.22 -7.52
N CYS A 54 6.40 -11.67 -6.84
CA CYS A 54 6.81 -11.11 -5.57
C CYS A 54 8.33 -11.14 -5.44
N GLN A 55 8.91 -10.09 -4.85
CA GLN A 55 10.34 -9.99 -4.57
C GLN A 55 10.54 -9.30 -3.23
N HIS A 56 11.55 -9.73 -2.48
CA HIS A 56 11.97 -9.06 -1.26
C HIS A 56 13.50 -8.95 -1.19
N TYR A 57 13.97 -8.08 -0.31
CA TYR A 57 15.38 -7.91 0.01
C TYR A 57 15.54 -7.62 1.50
N GLN A 58 16.46 -8.35 2.15
CA GLN A 58 16.83 -8.14 3.55
C GLN A 58 18.00 -7.14 3.62
N PHE A 59 17.84 -6.08 4.39
CA PHE A 59 18.95 -5.18 4.72
C PHE A 59 19.65 -5.61 6.01
N GLU A 60 20.91 -5.20 6.11
CA GLU A 60 21.76 -5.36 7.28
C GLU A 60 21.89 -4.02 8.02
N PRO A 61 21.82 -3.99 9.36
CA PRO A 61 21.64 -5.14 10.24
C PRO A 61 20.18 -5.61 10.39
N VAL A 62 19.21 -4.81 9.96
CA VAL A 62 17.78 -5.09 10.13
C VAL A 62 16.95 -4.34 9.09
N GLY A 63 15.70 -4.77 8.89
CA GLY A 63 14.76 -4.13 7.98
C GLY A 63 14.78 -4.75 6.58
N GLY A 64 13.76 -4.45 5.79
CA GLY A 64 13.61 -5.02 4.46
C GLY A 64 12.83 -4.12 3.51
N SER A 65 12.88 -4.51 2.25
CA SER A 65 11.96 -4.03 1.23
C SER A 65 11.32 -5.19 0.52
N ALA A 66 10.07 -5.01 0.13
CA ALA A 66 9.31 -6.00 -0.59
C ALA A 66 8.39 -5.33 -1.61
N VAL A 67 8.15 -6.03 -2.71
CA VAL A 67 7.23 -5.60 -3.76
C VAL A 67 6.44 -6.79 -4.27
N LEU A 68 5.14 -6.57 -4.42
CA LEU A 68 4.21 -7.46 -5.11
C LEU A 68 3.83 -6.81 -6.43
N LEU A 69 4.08 -7.53 -7.52
CA LEU A 69 3.45 -7.23 -8.80
C LEU A 69 2.02 -7.76 -8.76
N LEU A 70 1.06 -6.87 -8.96
CA LEU A 70 -0.36 -7.22 -8.98
C LEU A 70 -0.83 -7.32 -10.43
N SER A 71 -1.92 -8.06 -10.67
CA SER A 71 -2.57 -8.08 -11.99
C SER A 71 -3.01 -6.68 -12.45
N GLU A 72 -3.19 -5.77 -11.50
CA GLU A 72 -3.68 -4.41 -11.72
C GLU A 72 -2.73 -3.32 -11.17
N SER A 73 -1.40 -3.58 -11.15
CA SER A 73 -0.28 -2.66 -10.82
C SER A 73 0.67 -3.21 -9.74
N HIS A 74 0.71 -2.68 -8.51
CA HIS A 74 1.69 -3.12 -7.50
C HIS A 74 1.34 -2.77 -6.04
N PHE A 75 2.02 -3.45 -5.11
CA PHE A 75 2.10 -3.13 -3.69
C PHE A 75 3.56 -3.20 -3.22
N SER A 76 4.17 -2.09 -2.79
CA SER A 76 5.52 -2.07 -2.19
C SER A 76 5.53 -1.67 -0.72
N ALA A 77 6.56 -2.11 0.00
CA ALA A 77 6.79 -1.76 1.39
C ALA A 77 8.28 -1.59 1.71
N HIS A 78 8.60 -0.61 2.55
CA HIS A 78 9.93 -0.33 3.08
C HIS A 78 9.83 -0.12 4.59
N THR A 79 10.61 -0.89 5.37
CA THR A 79 10.50 -0.90 6.83
C THR A 79 11.70 -0.23 7.50
N TRP A 80 11.45 0.49 8.58
CA TRP A 80 12.47 0.93 9.53
C TRP A 80 12.11 0.45 10.94
N PRO A 81 12.57 -0.75 11.34
CA PRO A 81 12.24 -1.36 12.63
C PRO A 81 12.60 -0.51 13.83
N GLU A 82 13.68 0.27 13.73
CA GLU A 82 14.20 1.12 14.81
C GLU A 82 13.31 2.33 15.14
N GLN A 83 12.35 2.68 14.28
CA GLN A 83 11.28 3.65 14.52
C GLN A 83 9.89 3.00 14.60
N ALA A 84 9.82 1.66 14.51
CA ALA A 84 8.56 0.91 14.42
C ALA A 84 7.64 1.41 13.28
N THR A 85 8.25 1.70 12.12
CA THR A 85 7.57 2.33 10.98
C THR A 85 7.73 1.51 9.69
N VAL A 86 6.72 1.58 8.83
CA VAL A 86 6.78 1.11 7.44
C VAL A 86 6.10 2.12 6.52
N ALA A 87 6.73 2.39 5.39
CA ALA A 87 6.14 3.11 4.27
C ALA A 87 5.62 2.11 3.25
N ILE A 88 4.41 2.30 2.75
CA ILE A 88 3.80 1.44 1.74
C ILE A 88 3.17 2.23 0.61
N ASP A 89 3.14 1.60 -0.56
CA ASP A 89 2.48 2.07 -1.77
C ASP A 89 1.55 0.97 -2.28
N VAL A 90 0.25 1.23 -2.38
CA VAL A 90 -0.74 0.31 -2.95
C VAL A 90 -1.38 0.97 -4.15
N PHE A 91 -1.05 0.49 -5.35
CA PHE A 91 -1.58 1.01 -6.61
C PHE A 91 -2.46 -0.03 -7.30
N THR A 92 -3.69 0.37 -7.66
CA THR A 92 -4.67 -0.47 -8.38
C THR A 92 -5.29 0.29 -9.56
N CYS A 93 -5.69 -0.40 -10.62
CA CYS A 93 -6.31 0.21 -11.81
C CYS A 93 -7.84 0.29 -11.78
N SER A 94 -8.53 -0.50 -10.95
CA SER A 94 -9.98 -0.66 -11.03
C SER A 94 -10.72 0.06 -9.90
N ASP A 95 -10.51 -0.39 -8.67
CA ASP A 95 -11.37 -0.08 -7.53
C ASP A 95 -10.55 0.56 -6.39
N PRO A 96 -10.77 1.85 -6.07
CA PRO A 96 -10.06 2.53 -4.99
C PRO A 96 -10.28 1.88 -3.62
N THR A 97 -11.40 1.16 -3.45
CA THR A 97 -11.69 0.50 -2.17
C THR A 97 -10.74 -0.65 -1.90
N LYS A 98 -10.23 -1.35 -2.94
CA LYS A 98 -9.27 -2.45 -2.77
C LYS A 98 -7.92 -1.95 -2.25
N ALA A 99 -7.41 -0.83 -2.80
CA ALA A 99 -6.16 -0.25 -2.33
C ALA A 99 -6.26 0.18 -0.85
N MET A 100 -7.35 0.87 -0.50
CA MET A 100 -7.62 1.27 0.88
C MET A 100 -7.82 0.07 1.83
N ASN A 101 -8.50 -0.98 1.37
CA ASN A 101 -8.70 -2.19 2.16
C ASN A 101 -7.38 -2.94 2.39
N CYS A 102 -6.49 -2.98 1.39
CA CYS A 102 -5.15 -3.55 1.53
C CYS A 102 -4.33 -2.81 2.59
N VAL A 103 -4.34 -1.46 2.57
CA VAL A 103 -3.69 -0.64 3.61
C VAL A 103 -4.28 -0.95 5.00
N ARG A 104 -5.62 -1.03 5.11
CA ARG A 104 -6.30 -1.36 6.37
C ARG A 104 -5.87 -2.73 6.91
N VAL A 105 -5.99 -3.79 6.11
CA VAL A 105 -5.61 -5.15 6.53
C VAL A 105 -4.12 -5.21 6.91
N PHE A 106 -3.25 -4.61 6.11
CA PHE A 106 -1.82 -4.58 6.43
C PHE A 106 -1.53 -3.83 7.74
N SER A 107 -2.24 -2.73 8.01
CA SER A 107 -2.12 -2.00 9.27
C SER A 107 -2.56 -2.82 10.49
N GLU A 108 -3.60 -3.65 10.34
CA GLU A 108 -4.08 -4.57 11.38
C GLU A 108 -3.06 -5.70 11.62
N ILE A 109 -2.50 -6.27 10.55
CA ILE A 109 -1.43 -7.28 10.64
C ILE A 109 -0.23 -6.72 11.37
N LEU A 110 0.15 -5.46 11.14
CA LEU A 110 1.29 -4.84 11.82
C LEU A 110 0.96 -4.30 13.22
N LYS A 111 -0.33 -4.25 13.58
CA LYS A 111 -0.85 -3.58 14.77
C LYS A 111 -0.34 -2.14 14.86
N ALA A 112 -0.43 -1.41 13.75
CA ALA A 112 -0.06 0.00 13.69
C ALA A 112 -1.04 0.83 14.53
N GLN A 113 -0.54 1.79 15.31
CA GLN A 113 -1.40 2.71 16.08
C GLN A 113 -1.71 4.00 15.33
N SER A 114 -0.90 4.32 14.31
CA SER A 114 -1.07 5.51 13.49
C SER A 114 -0.89 5.16 12.02
N VAL A 115 -1.80 5.63 11.19
CA VAL A 115 -1.78 5.47 9.73
C VAL A 115 -2.00 6.85 9.12
N GLN A 116 -0.99 7.37 8.44
CA GLN A 116 -1.14 8.55 7.59
C GLN A 116 -1.20 8.08 6.14
N LEU A 117 -2.15 8.60 5.37
CA LEU A 117 -2.34 8.17 3.99
C LEU A 117 -2.55 9.36 3.06
N GLN A 118 -2.08 9.20 1.83
CA GLN A 118 -2.33 10.09 0.72
C GLN A 118 -2.83 9.27 -0.46
N GLN A 119 -3.89 9.76 -1.11
CA GLN A 119 -4.40 9.16 -2.34
C GLN A 119 -4.07 10.06 -3.52
N ILE A 120 -3.60 9.43 -4.60
CA ILE A 120 -3.29 10.11 -5.85
C ILE A 120 -4.01 9.37 -6.99
N PRO A 121 -4.97 10.01 -7.67
CA PRO A 121 -5.53 9.45 -8.89
C PRO A 121 -4.47 9.41 -9.99
N ARG A 122 -4.44 8.31 -10.75
CA ARG A 122 -3.45 8.02 -11.77
C ARG A 122 -4.11 7.97 -13.14
N GLY A 123 -3.38 8.45 -14.15
CA GLY A 123 -3.88 8.48 -15.53
C GLY A 123 -5.14 9.32 -15.67
N ILE A 124 -5.11 10.56 -15.19
CA ILE A 124 -6.25 11.48 -15.29
C ILE A 124 -6.41 11.96 -16.73
N TYR A 125 -7.61 11.88 -17.28
CA TYR A 125 -7.97 12.42 -18.59
C TYR A 125 -9.39 13.01 -18.57
N GLY A 126 -9.64 14.00 -19.44
CA GLY A 126 -10.93 14.73 -19.48
C GLY A 126 -10.77 16.23 -19.69
#